data_AF-A0A9X9PXF8-F1
#
_entry.id   AF-A0A9X9PXF8-F1
#
_cell.length_a   1.000
_cell.length_b   1.000
_cell.length_c   1.000
_cell.angle_alpha   90.00
_cell.angle_beta   90.00
_cell.angle_gamma   90.00
#
_symmetry.space_group_name_H-M   'P 1'
#
loop_
_entity.id
_entity.type
_entity.pdbx_description
1 polymer ?
#
loop_
_entity_poly.entity_id
_entity_poly.type
_entity_poly.pdbx_seq_one_letter_code
_entity_poly.pdbx_strand_id
1 'polypeptide(L)'
;RLADPGSRVPGGARAWTPPRTVLLLLQLWRLVPESAAESPWGLPVVADGPASLAKMVMAELANLKLENKPWPGGTHSLHYHYLALSEPGPDLPQFLAVGYVDDQPFIHYDSRVDRAKPQAPWMATVDAQYWETETQKQRAWAKVQQVETWTVMGYHNQSTGMHSTQRMFGCEIREDGHTHSFWQFGFDGQDHLSLDLETLSWVSAKPAATRTKSWWETERCYAEYDKAYLEGLCLVSLRRYLELGGQSLTRKVRNLHRHRTKQDVERES
;
A
#
# COMPACT_ATOMS: atom_id res chain seq x y z
N ARG A 1 -4.20 -47.61 60.27
CA ARG A 1 -3.09 -47.26 59.34
C ARG A 1 -3.61 -46.16 58.43
N LEU A 2 -3.12 -44.93 58.66
CA LEU A 2 -2.47 -44.02 57.69
C LEU A 2 -3.48 -43.37 56.71
N ALA A 3 -3.93 -42.13 56.92
CA ALA A 3 -3.27 -40.82 56.68
C ALA A 3 -3.64 -40.22 55.29
N ASP A 4 -4.02 -38.94 55.34
CA ASP A 4 -4.54 -37.94 54.37
C ASP A 4 -3.53 -37.56 53.21
N PRO A 5 -3.66 -36.52 52.34
CA PRO A 5 -4.79 -35.79 51.68
C PRO A 5 -4.63 -35.56 50.13
N GLY A 6 -5.69 -35.06 49.47
CA GLY A 6 -5.61 -33.94 48.50
C GLY A 6 -5.28 -34.15 47.00
N SER A 7 -6.21 -33.76 46.10
CA SER A 7 -5.93 -32.86 44.96
C SER A 7 -7.21 -32.44 44.20
N ARG A 8 -7.42 -31.12 44.10
CA ARG A 8 -8.27 -30.43 43.11
C ARG A 8 -7.40 -30.08 41.90
N VAL A 9 -7.90 -30.25 40.67
CA VAL A 9 -7.75 -29.32 39.51
C VAL A 9 -8.93 -29.53 38.52
N PRO A 10 -9.46 -28.50 37.83
CA PRO A 10 -10.74 -28.51 37.11
C PRO A 10 -10.63 -28.49 35.56
N GLY A 11 -11.78 -28.64 34.87
CA GLY A 11 -12.09 -27.91 33.64
C GLY A 11 -11.88 -28.62 32.30
N GLY A 12 -12.85 -29.46 31.90
CA GLY A 12 -13.02 -29.86 30.49
C GLY A 12 -13.71 -28.76 29.69
N ALA A 13 -13.09 -28.30 28.61
CA ALA A 13 -13.63 -27.30 27.69
C ALA A 13 -14.91 -27.81 27.01
N ARG A 14 -16.01 -27.05 27.13
CA ARG A 14 -17.22 -27.22 26.32
C ARG A 14 -16.99 -26.55 24.97
N ALA A 15 -17.14 -27.32 23.89
CA ALA A 15 -17.21 -26.79 22.54
C ALA A 15 -18.43 -25.84 22.42
N TRP A 16 -18.18 -24.64 21.92
CA TRP A 16 -19.19 -23.59 21.75
C TRP A 16 -19.99 -23.87 20.47
N THR A 17 -21.29 -24.15 20.60
CA THR A 17 -22.22 -24.27 19.47
C THR A 17 -23.08 -23.01 19.38
N PRO A 18 -23.05 -22.25 18.27
CA PRO A 18 -23.80 -21.00 18.17
C PRO A 18 -25.32 -21.24 17.98
N PRO A 19 -26.18 -20.34 18.48
CA PRO A 19 -27.63 -20.50 18.48
C PRO A 19 -28.26 -20.36 17.08
N ARG A 20 -29.38 -21.07 16.88
CA ARG A 20 -30.11 -21.31 15.61
C ARG A 20 -30.45 -20.07 14.77
N THR A 21 -30.44 -18.87 15.33
CA THR A 21 -30.61 -17.61 14.61
C THR A 21 -29.46 -17.30 13.64
N VAL A 22 -28.24 -17.76 13.93
CA VAL A 22 -27.08 -17.64 13.02
C VAL A 22 -27.22 -18.57 11.81
N LEU A 23 -27.81 -19.75 12.00
CA LEU A 23 -28.06 -20.71 10.92
C LEU A 23 -29.10 -20.19 9.90
N LEU A 24 -30.08 -19.41 10.37
CA LEU A 24 -31.11 -18.81 9.52
C LEU A 24 -30.58 -17.65 8.66
N LEU A 25 -29.64 -16.86 9.19
CA LEU A 25 -28.94 -15.84 8.39
C LEU A 25 -28.02 -16.46 7.32
N LEU A 26 -27.41 -17.62 7.62
CA LEU A 26 -26.65 -18.41 6.65
C LEU A 26 -27.53 -19.05 5.57
N GLN A 27 -28.78 -19.39 5.88
CA GLN A 27 -29.72 -19.96 4.91
C GLN A 27 -30.37 -18.92 3.99
N LEU A 28 -30.50 -17.67 4.43
CA LEU A 28 -31.01 -16.58 3.58
C LEU A 28 -30.00 -16.08 2.54
N TRP A 29 -28.70 -16.41 2.67
CA TRP A 29 -27.70 -16.19 1.62
C TRP A 29 -27.87 -17.17 0.43
N ARG A 30 -28.68 -18.24 0.57
CA ARG A 30 -28.85 -19.28 -0.47
C ARG A 30 -29.97 -19.01 -1.50
N LEU A 31 -30.47 -17.78 -1.63
CA LEU A 31 -31.50 -17.43 -2.61
C LEU A 31 -31.09 -16.37 -3.63
N VAL A 32 -29.78 -16.14 -3.81
CA VAL A 32 -29.25 -15.33 -4.93
C VAL A 32 -28.69 -16.28 -5.99
N PRO A 33 -29.02 -16.12 -7.28
CA PRO A 33 -28.59 -17.03 -8.34
C PRO A 33 -27.05 -17.04 -8.47
N GLU A 34 -26.55 -18.25 -8.63
CA GLU A 34 -25.16 -18.66 -8.75
C GLU A 34 -24.46 -18.01 -9.95
N SER A 35 -23.59 -17.03 -9.71
CA SER A 35 -22.45 -16.70 -10.58
C SER A 35 -21.42 -15.85 -9.83
N ALA A 36 -20.14 -16.21 -10.01
CA ALA A 36 -18.93 -15.57 -9.50
C ALA A 36 -18.67 -15.66 -7.99
N ALA A 37 -17.83 -16.63 -7.60
CA ALA A 37 -17.23 -16.72 -6.28
C ALA A 37 -16.48 -15.42 -5.93
N GLU A 38 -16.89 -14.73 -4.87
CA GLU A 38 -16.23 -13.52 -4.39
C GLU A 38 -14.92 -13.87 -3.66
N SER A 39 -13.81 -13.28 -4.12
CA SER A 39 -12.55 -13.26 -3.38
C SER A 39 -12.75 -12.47 -2.08
N PRO A 40 -12.21 -12.91 -0.93
CA PRO A 40 -12.31 -12.19 0.34
C PRO A 40 -11.77 -10.75 0.30
N TRP A 41 -11.08 -10.39 -0.78
CA TRP A 41 -10.33 -9.14 -0.94
C TRP A 41 -10.99 -8.14 -1.89
N GLY A 42 -12.17 -8.44 -2.46
CA GLY A 42 -12.90 -7.50 -3.32
C GLY A 42 -12.13 -7.04 -4.58
N LEU A 43 -11.05 -7.74 -4.91
CA LEU A 43 -10.40 -7.66 -6.22
C LEU A 43 -11.29 -8.40 -7.23
N PRO A 44 -11.33 -7.99 -8.51
CA PRO A 44 -12.05 -8.74 -9.53
C PRO A 44 -11.57 -10.19 -9.49
N VAL A 45 -12.52 -11.11 -9.29
CA VAL A 45 -12.26 -12.54 -9.43
C VAL A 45 -12.10 -12.80 -10.91
N VAL A 46 -10.85 -12.73 -11.36
CA VAL A 46 -10.46 -13.44 -12.57
C VAL A 46 -10.37 -14.90 -12.15
N ALA A 47 -11.05 -15.78 -12.89
CA ALA A 47 -11.24 -17.20 -12.56
C ALA A 47 -9.95 -17.98 -12.23
N ASP A 48 -8.79 -17.41 -12.58
CA ASP A 48 -7.47 -18.01 -12.47
C ASP A 48 -6.55 -17.28 -11.47
N GLY A 49 -7.06 -16.86 -10.31
CA GLY A 49 -6.26 -16.46 -9.15
C GLY A 49 -5.29 -15.26 -9.33
N PRO A 50 -4.53 -14.91 -8.28
CA PRO A 50 -3.61 -13.75 -8.27
C PRO A 50 -2.45 -13.84 -9.28
N ALA A 51 -2.09 -15.05 -9.73
CA ALA A 51 -1.18 -15.25 -10.87
C ALA A 51 -1.73 -14.66 -12.18
N SER A 52 -3.05 -14.58 -12.33
CA SER A 52 -3.68 -13.96 -13.50
C SER A 52 -3.70 -12.44 -13.43
N LEU A 53 -3.70 -11.86 -12.23
CA LEU A 53 -3.51 -10.43 -12.04
C LEU A 53 -2.08 -10.03 -12.44
N ALA A 54 -1.08 -10.80 -12.01
CA ALA A 54 0.31 -10.62 -12.45
C ALA A 54 0.43 -10.79 -13.97
N LYS A 55 -0.16 -11.83 -14.57
CA LYS A 55 -0.18 -12.01 -16.04
C LYS A 55 -0.88 -10.87 -16.78
N MET A 56 -1.98 -10.34 -16.25
CA MET A 56 -2.69 -9.21 -16.82
C MET A 56 -1.87 -7.93 -16.75
N VAL A 57 -1.22 -7.65 -15.61
CA VAL A 57 -0.26 -6.55 -15.47
C VAL A 57 0.91 -6.71 -16.44
N MET A 58 1.46 -7.92 -16.59
CA MET A 58 2.52 -8.19 -17.57
C MET A 58 2.05 -8.03 -19.01
N ALA A 59 0.79 -8.34 -19.32
CA ALA A 59 0.19 -8.12 -20.63
C ALA A 59 -0.09 -6.63 -20.90
N GLU A 60 -0.50 -5.87 -19.88
CA GLU A 60 -0.64 -4.42 -19.95
C GLU A 60 0.72 -3.75 -20.19
N LEU A 61 1.75 -4.20 -19.46
CA LEU A 61 3.14 -3.79 -19.66
C LEU A 61 3.63 -4.07 -21.07
N ALA A 62 3.30 -5.23 -21.65
CA ALA A 62 3.68 -5.59 -23.01
C ALA A 62 3.05 -4.68 -24.08
N ASN A 63 1.94 -4.01 -23.76
CA ASN A 63 1.22 -3.11 -24.66
C ASN A 63 1.60 -1.63 -24.48
N LEU A 64 2.33 -1.28 -23.42
CA LEU A 64 2.81 0.08 -23.18
C LEU A 64 3.98 0.40 -24.11
N LYS A 65 3.70 1.17 -25.17
CA LYS A 65 4.75 1.78 -26.00
C LYS A 65 5.42 2.90 -25.20
N LEU A 66 6.56 2.61 -24.59
CA LEU A 66 7.44 3.65 -24.08
C LEU A 66 8.08 4.38 -25.26
N GLU A 67 7.75 5.66 -25.42
CA GLU A 67 8.59 6.53 -26.24
C GLU A 67 9.93 6.71 -25.52
N ASN A 68 11.03 6.44 -26.22
CA ASN A 68 12.37 6.55 -25.66
C ASN A 68 12.83 8.02 -25.70
N LYS A 69 12.05 8.91 -25.06
CA LYS A 69 12.38 10.34 -24.96
C LYS A 69 13.41 10.55 -23.85
N PRO A 70 14.41 11.43 -24.04
CA PRO A 70 15.34 11.79 -22.97
C PRO A 70 14.57 12.47 -21.82
N TRP A 71 14.65 11.90 -20.62
CA TRP A 71 14.16 12.53 -19.39
C TRP A 71 15.21 13.53 -18.88
N PRO A 72 14.86 14.42 -17.94
CA PRO A 72 15.86 15.25 -17.28
C PRO A 72 16.97 14.39 -16.67
N GLY A 73 18.22 14.86 -16.77
CA GLY A 73 19.36 14.16 -16.17
C GLY A 73 19.27 14.16 -14.64
N GLY A 74 19.78 13.09 -14.03
CA GLY A 74 19.76 12.89 -12.58
C GLY A 74 18.99 11.63 -12.16
N THR A 75 18.74 11.54 -10.86
CA THR A 75 17.95 10.46 -10.25
C THR A 75 16.52 10.92 -10.06
N HIS A 76 15.57 10.12 -10.53
CA HIS A 76 14.15 10.39 -10.39
C HIS A 76 13.44 9.24 -9.71
N SER A 77 12.42 9.55 -8.90
CA SER A 77 11.65 8.53 -8.18
C SER A 77 10.14 8.72 -8.30
N LEU A 78 9.41 7.61 -8.25
CA LEU A 78 7.97 7.57 -8.04
C LEU A 78 7.71 6.70 -6.82
N HIS A 79 7.04 7.24 -5.82
CA HIS A 79 6.69 6.47 -4.64
C HIS A 79 5.33 6.89 -4.06
N TYR A 80 4.70 5.95 -3.36
CA TYR A 80 3.39 6.14 -2.74
C TYR A 80 3.47 5.83 -1.26
N HIS A 81 2.82 6.66 -0.46
CA HIS A 81 2.64 6.49 0.97
C HIS A 81 1.16 6.29 1.26
N TYR A 82 0.80 5.11 1.74
CA TYR A 82 -0.54 4.79 2.20
C TYR A 82 -0.56 4.74 3.72
N LEU A 83 -1.64 5.24 4.30
CA LEU A 83 -1.93 5.21 5.73
C LEU A 83 -3.35 4.68 5.91
N ALA A 84 -3.51 3.65 6.72
CA ALA A 84 -4.83 3.22 7.20
C ALA A 84 -4.91 3.34 8.72
N LEU A 85 -6.07 3.74 9.21
CA LEU A 85 -6.40 3.85 10.63
C LEU A 85 -7.53 2.88 10.97
N SER A 86 -7.40 2.11 12.05
CA SER A 86 -8.42 1.14 12.49
C SER A 86 -9.70 1.84 12.95
N GLU A 87 -9.53 2.77 13.89
CA GLU A 87 -10.58 3.54 14.56
C GLU A 87 -10.23 5.04 14.49
N PRO A 88 -10.31 5.67 13.30
CA PRO A 88 -10.00 7.09 13.17
C PRO A 88 -11.01 7.95 13.95
N GLY A 89 -10.52 9.02 14.57
CA GLY A 89 -11.39 10.08 15.08
C GLY A 89 -12.17 10.78 13.96
N PRO A 90 -13.19 11.60 14.29
CA PRO A 90 -14.10 12.20 13.29
C PRO A 90 -13.39 13.05 12.22
N ASP A 91 -12.24 13.64 12.57
CA ASP A 91 -11.47 14.51 11.68
C ASP A 91 -10.34 13.78 10.93
N LEU A 92 -10.21 12.46 11.08
CA LEU A 92 -9.16 11.66 10.45
C LEU A 92 -9.75 10.72 9.39
N PRO A 93 -9.09 10.57 8.23
CA PRO A 93 -9.51 9.58 7.26
C PRO A 93 -9.20 8.16 7.75
N GLN A 94 -10.05 7.21 7.39
CA GLN A 94 -9.76 5.79 7.58
C GLN A 94 -8.62 5.33 6.65
N PHE A 95 -8.53 5.91 5.46
CA PHE A 95 -7.46 5.65 4.51
C PHE A 95 -7.02 6.92 3.78
N LEU A 96 -5.71 7.09 3.66
CA LEU A 96 -5.07 8.17 2.94
C LEU A 96 -3.98 7.61 2.06
N ALA A 97 -3.91 8.11 0.82
CA ALA A 97 -2.85 7.77 -0.13
C ALA A 97 -2.26 9.04 -0.73
N VAL A 98 -0.94 9.15 -0.71
CA VAL A 98 -0.20 10.25 -1.34
C VAL A 98 0.84 9.65 -2.29
N GLY A 99 0.89 10.14 -3.51
CA GLY A 99 1.92 9.78 -4.49
C GLY A 99 2.85 10.95 -4.77
N TYR A 100 4.13 10.66 -4.91
CA TYR A 100 5.20 11.61 -5.14
C TYR A 100 5.96 11.27 -6.41
N VAL A 101 6.30 12.30 -7.18
CA VAL A 101 7.35 12.23 -8.20
C VAL A 101 8.47 13.12 -7.72
N ASP A 102 9.64 12.52 -7.52
CA ASP A 102 10.72 13.09 -6.70
C ASP A 102 10.14 13.54 -5.35
N ASP A 103 10.42 14.77 -4.90
CA ASP A 103 9.86 15.34 -3.67
C ASP A 103 8.59 16.17 -3.91
N GLN A 104 7.86 15.94 -5.01
CA GLN A 104 6.63 16.68 -5.32
C GLN A 104 5.40 15.76 -5.25
N PRO A 105 4.44 16.02 -4.33
CA PRO A 105 3.19 15.30 -4.33
C PRO A 105 2.41 15.64 -5.61
N PHE A 106 1.91 14.61 -6.29
CA PHE A 106 1.16 14.76 -7.54
C PHE A 106 -0.29 14.25 -7.42
N ILE A 107 -0.55 13.31 -6.51
CA ILE A 107 -1.86 12.73 -6.23
C ILE A 107 -2.09 12.62 -4.73
N HIS A 108 -3.32 12.90 -4.31
CA HIS A 108 -3.80 12.67 -2.94
C HIS A 108 -5.20 12.07 -2.98
N TYR A 109 -5.42 11.00 -2.23
CA TYR A 109 -6.73 10.41 -1.96
C TYR A 109 -7.00 10.44 -0.46
N ASP A 110 -8.22 10.83 -0.11
CA ASP A 110 -8.74 10.91 1.25
C ASP A 110 -10.08 10.17 1.31
N SER A 111 -10.18 9.14 2.15
CA SER A 111 -11.38 8.30 2.24
C SER A 111 -12.64 9.04 2.74
N ARG A 112 -12.51 10.23 3.33
CA ARG A 112 -13.65 11.06 3.76
C ARG A 112 -14.33 11.74 2.58
N VAL A 113 -13.55 12.09 1.56
CA VAL A 113 -14.04 12.69 0.32
C VAL A 113 -14.21 11.64 -0.78
N ASP A 114 -13.57 10.48 -0.61
CA ASP A 114 -13.58 9.33 -1.51
C ASP A 114 -13.24 9.71 -2.95
N ARG A 115 -12.16 10.50 -3.09
CA ARG A 115 -11.72 11.00 -4.40
C ARG A 115 -10.22 11.23 -4.45
N ALA A 116 -9.59 10.72 -5.52
CA ALA A 116 -8.22 11.08 -5.87
C ALA A 116 -8.20 12.45 -6.55
N LYS A 117 -7.29 13.33 -6.12
CA LYS A 117 -7.17 14.70 -6.62
C LYS A 117 -5.73 15.02 -7.02
N PRO A 118 -5.54 15.84 -8.07
CA PRO A 118 -4.22 16.38 -8.39
C PRO A 118 -3.67 17.22 -7.25
N GLN A 119 -2.38 17.09 -6.97
CA GLN A 119 -1.63 17.93 -6.03
C GLN A 119 -0.59 18.81 -6.72
N ALA A 120 -0.36 18.60 -8.02
CA ALA A 120 0.58 19.38 -8.82
C ALA A 120 -0.10 20.03 -10.04
N PRO A 121 0.28 21.26 -10.44
CA PRO A 121 -0.30 21.92 -11.61
C PRO A 121 -0.17 21.15 -12.92
N TRP A 122 0.93 20.42 -13.11
CA TRP A 122 1.17 19.59 -14.29
C TRP A 122 0.26 18.36 -14.38
N MET A 123 -0.43 18.01 -13.29
CA MET A 123 -1.46 16.98 -13.26
C MET A 123 -2.86 17.54 -13.53
N ALA A 124 -3.06 18.85 -13.53
CA ALA A 124 -4.38 19.47 -13.71
C ALA A 124 -4.95 19.29 -15.14
N THR A 125 -4.09 19.05 -16.12
CA THR A 125 -4.48 18.83 -17.53
C THR A 125 -4.77 17.36 -17.86
N VAL A 126 -4.55 16.45 -16.92
CA VAL A 126 -4.87 15.03 -17.09
C VAL A 126 -6.39 14.84 -17.03
N ASP A 127 -6.92 14.03 -17.93
CA ASP A 127 -8.37 13.89 -18.14
C ASP A 127 -9.11 13.29 -16.94
N ALA A 128 -10.44 13.46 -16.93
CA ALA A 128 -11.30 12.99 -15.86
C ALA A 128 -11.36 11.46 -15.73
N GLN A 129 -11.13 10.71 -16.81
CA GLN A 129 -11.19 9.25 -16.81
C GLN A 129 -10.00 8.66 -16.05
N TYR A 130 -8.81 9.26 -16.18
CA TYR A 130 -7.65 8.92 -15.36
C TYR A 130 -7.96 9.08 -13.86
N TRP A 131 -8.54 10.21 -13.46
CA TRP A 131 -8.85 10.48 -12.05
C TRP A 131 -9.93 9.56 -11.48
N GLU A 132 -10.90 9.16 -12.30
CA GLU A 132 -11.90 8.16 -11.92
C GLU A 132 -11.23 6.79 -11.71
N THR A 133 -10.35 6.39 -12.62
CA THR A 133 -9.57 5.14 -12.51
C THR A 133 -8.70 5.13 -11.24
N GLU A 134 -7.97 6.21 -10.98
CA GLU A 134 -7.17 6.33 -9.76
C GLU A 134 -8.06 6.31 -8.51
N THR A 135 -9.22 6.97 -8.52
CA THR A 135 -10.17 6.93 -7.40
C THR A 135 -10.64 5.50 -7.10
N GLN A 136 -11.01 4.74 -8.14
CA GLN A 136 -11.45 3.35 -7.99
C GLN A 136 -10.32 2.45 -7.47
N LYS A 137 -9.10 2.64 -7.97
CA LYS A 137 -7.91 1.94 -7.51
C LYS A 137 -7.62 2.23 -6.03
N GLN A 138 -7.65 3.49 -5.60
CA GLN A 138 -7.42 3.86 -4.20
C GLN A 138 -8.53 3.32 -3.28
N ARG A 139 -9.78 3.29 -3.74
CA ARG A 139 -10.89 2.68 -3.00
C ARG A 139 -10.71 1.17 -2.81
N ALA A 140 -10.19 0.47 -3.82
CA ALA A 140 -9.85 -0.96 -3.69
C ALA A 140 -8.72 -1.17 -2.68
N TRP A 141 -7.65 -0.37 -2.76
CA TRP A 141 -6.54 -0.42 -1.81
C TRP A 141 -6.96 -0.09 -0.37
N ALA A 142 -7.88 0.85 -0.17
CA ALA A 142 -8.42 1.16 1.15
C ALA A 142 -9.05 -0.08 1.83
N LYS A 143 -9.79 -0.90 1.07
CA LYS A 143 -10.40 -2.14 1.58
C LYS A 143 -9.33 -3.17 1.95
N VAL A 144 -8.33 -3.37 1.08
CA VAL A 144 -7.22 -4.30 1.33
C VAL A 144 -6.47 -3.90 2.60
N GLN A 145 -6.05 -2.64 2.68
CA GLN A 145 -5.28 -2.12 3.82
C GLN A 145 -6.08 -2.15 5.13
N GLN A 146 -7.40 -1.99 5.08
CA GLN A 146 -8.27 -2.13 6.24
C GLN A 146 -8.24 -3.56 6.80
N VAL A 147 -8.37 -4.58 5.95
CA VAL A 147 -8.33 -5.98 6.39
C VAL A 147 -6.94 -6.35 6.92
N GLU A 148 -5.87 -5.86 6.27
CA GLU A 148 -4.50 -6.01 6.77
C GLU A 148 -4.32 -5.37 8.15
N THR A 149 -4.88 -4.18 8.36
CA THR A 149 -4.82 -3.46 9.65
C THR A 149 -5.45 -4.29 10.77
N TRP A 150 -6.68 -4.78 10.58
CA TRP A 150 -7.34 -5.62 11.58
C TRP A 150 -6.62 -6.94 11.82
N THR A 151 -6.05 -7.54 10.78
CA THR A 151 -5.29 -8.79 10.89
C THR A 151 -4.01 -8.60 11.71
N VAL A 152 -3.24 -7.54 11.42
CA VAL A 152 -2.01 -7.20 12.14
C VAL A 152 -2.32 -6.84 13.59
N MET A 153 -3.37 -6.05 13.86
CA MET A 153 -3.84 -5.79 15.23
C MET A 153 -4.13 -7.10 15.99
N GLY A 154 -4.85 -8.03 15.37
CA GLY A 154 -5.12 -9.34 15.96
C GLY A 154 -3.86 -10.13 16.28
N TYR A 155 -2.83 -10.07 15.44
CA TYR A 155 -1.52 -10.68 15.71
C TYR A 155 -0.76 -10.03 16.86
N HIS A 156 -1.05 -8.76 17.13
CA HIS A 156 -0.55 -8.02 18.29
C HIS A 156 -1.47 -8.13 19.52
N ASN A 157 -2.52 -8.96 19.49
CA ASN A 157 -3.54 -9.09 20.52
C ASN A 157 -4.23 -7.75 20.86
N GLN A 158 -4.36 -6.87 19.86
CA GLN A 158 -5.07 -5.60 19.95
C GLN A 158 -6.44 -5.74 19.28
N SER A 159 -7.48 -5.23 19.93
CA SER A 159 -8.86 -5.31 19.45
C SER A 159 -9.63 -4.00 19.56
N THR A 160 -9.06 -2.98 20.21
CA THR A 160 -9.67 -1.68 20.44
C THR A 160 -8.63 -0.59 20.39
N GLY A 161 -9.05 0.62 20.03
CA GLY A 161 -8.18 1.79 20.01
C GLY A 161 -7.64 2.08 18.61
N MET A 162 -7.08 3.27 18.46
CA MET A 162 -6.57 3.75 17.19
C MET A 162 -5.18 3.19 16.93
N HIS A 163 -5.08 2.33 15.93
CA HIS A 163 -3.84 1.78 15.39
C HIS A 163 -3.66 2.25 13.95
N SER A 164 -2.41 2.25 13.50
CA SER A 164 -2.06 2.65 12.14
C SER A 164 -1.27 1.57 11.42
N THR A 165 -1.58 1.34 10.14
CA THR A 165 -0.66 0.68 9.23
C THR A 165 -0.21 1.66 8.16
N GLN A 166 1.05 1.55 7.77
CA GLN A 166 1.65 2.33 6.70
C GLN A 166 2.14 1.40 5.60
N ARG A 167 1.99 1.80 4.34
CA ARG A 167 2.64 1.13 3.20
C ARG A 167 3.42 2.17 2.41
N MET A 168 4.69 1.90 2.16
CA MET A 168 5.55 2.75 1.33
C MET A 168 6.19 1.91 0.25
N PHE A 169 5.98 2.28 -1.00
CA PHE A 169 6.50 1.52 -2.13
C PHE A 169 6.76 2.43 -3.31
N GLY A 170 7.71 2.06 -4.15
CA GLY A 170 8.10 2.90 -5.26
C GLY A 170 9.29 2.37 -6.05
N CYS A 171 9.65 3.15 -7.06
CA CYS A 171 10.75 2.87 -7.97
C CYS A 171 11.56 4.14 -8.25
N GLU A 172 12.81 3.94 -8.65
CA GLU A 172 13.78 4.98 -8.98
C GLU A 172 14.44 4.62 -10.32
N ILE A 173 14.72 5.65 -11.14
CA ILE A 173 15.55 5.55 -12.34
C ILE A 173 16.71 6.54 -12.17
N ARG A 174 17.94 6.05 -12.34
CA ARG A 174 19.17 6.84 -12.32
C ARG A 174 19.58 7.24 -13.74
N GLU A 175 20.45 8.23 -13.83
CA GLU A 175 20.97 8.76 -15.09
C GLU A 175 21.70 7.70 -15.93
N ASP A 176 22.37 6.76 -15.27
CA ASP A 176 23.06 5.63 -15.91
C ASP A 176 22.12 4.48 -16.32
N GLY A 177 20.81 4.65 -16.11
CA GLY A 177 19.79 3.66 -16.43
C GLY A 177 19.58 2.59 -15.36
N HIS A 178 20.37 2.58 -14.27
CA HIS A 178 20.11 1.69 -13.15
C HIS A 178 18.77 2.04 -12.52
N THR A 179 18.04 0.99 -12.12
CA THR A 179 16.76 1.13 -11.46
C THR A 179 16.83 0.55 -10.06
N HIS A 180 16.05 1.13 -9.17
CA HIS A 180 15.85 0.61 -7.83
C HIS A 180 14.36 0.57 -7.54
N SER A 181 13.95 -0.36 -6.69
CA SER A 181 12.55 -0.53 -6.30
C SER A 181 12.49 -0.98 -4.85
N PHE A 182 11.46 -0.55 -4.14
CA PHE A 182 11.30 -0.87 -2.73
C PHE A 182 9.83 -1.01 -2.37
N TRP A 183 9.60 -1.73 -1.28
CA TRP A 183 8.29 -1.93 -0.68
C TRP A 183 8.49 -2.13 0.83
N GLN A 184 7.70 -1.42 1.65
CA GLN A 184 7.79 -1.40 3.11
C GLN A 184 6.41 -1.31 3.75
N PHE A 185 6.25 -1.94 4.93
CA PHE A 185 5.09 -1.91 5.80
C PHE A 185 5.47 -1.43 7.19
N GLY A 186 4.70 -0.47 7.70
CA GLY A 186 4.77 0.01 9.08
C GLY A 186 3.54 -0.40 9.88
N PHE A 187 3.71 -0.59 11.17
CA PHE A 187 2.63 -0.76 12.14
C PHE A 187 2.89 0.11 13.37
N ASP A 188 1.92 0.97 13.71
CA ASP A 188 2.01 1.98 14.77
C ASP A 188 3.26 2.86 14.69
N GLY A 189 3.60 3.26 13.45
CA GLY A 189 4.74 4.15 13.17
C GLY A 189 6.12 3.49 13.34
N GLN A 190 6.16 2.17 13.45
CA GLN A 190 7.39 1.39 13.53
C GLN A 190 7.52 0.48 12.30
N ASP A 191 8.74 0.27 11.83
CA ASP A 191 9.03 -0.71 10.80
C ASP A 191 8.50 -2.09 11.21
N HIS A 192 7.90 -2.79 10.25
CA HIS A 192 7.26 -4.08 10.48
C HIS A 192 7.72 -5.13 9.47
N LEU A 193 7.49 -4.88 8.18
CA LEU A 193 7.93 -5.76 7.08
C LEU A 193 8.52 -4.96 5.92
N SER A 194 9.44 -5.56 5.18
CA SER A 194 9.82 -5.12 3.84
C SER A 194 9.85 -6.31 2.87
N LEU A 195 9.74 -6.04 1.58
CA LEU A 195 9.85 -7.08 0.55
C LEU A 195 11.27 -7.10 0.00
N ASP A 196 11.92 -8.26 0.08
CA ASP A 196 13.12 -8.54 -0.72
C ASP A 196 12.67 -8.95 -2.13
N LEU A 197 12.86 -8.04 -3.08
CA LEU A 197 12.47 -8.22 -4.48
C LEU A 197 13.35 -9.22 -5.25
N GLU A 198 14.55 -9.53 -4.75
CA GLU A 198 15.44 -10.52 -5.36
C GLU A 198 14.99 -11.93 -5.00
N THR A 199 14.70 -12.17 -3.72
CA THR A 199 14.30 -13.49 -3.21
C THR A 199 12.79 -13.73 -3.22
N LEU A 200 11.98 -12.67 -3.41
CA LEU A 200 10.52 -12.67 -3.27
C LEU A 200 10.11 -13.18 -1.88
N SER A 201 10.80 -12.71 -0.85
CA SER A 201 10.56 -13.06 0.55
C SER A 201 10.38 -11.82 1.42
N TRP A 202 9.63 -11.98 2.51
CA TRP A 202 9.29 -10.87 3.40
C TRP A 202 10.32 -10.78 4.53
N VAL A 203 10.90 -9.61 4.77
CA VAL A 203 11.89 -9.39 5.83
C VAL A 203 11.20 -8.75 7.03
N SER A 204 11.24 -9.44 8.16
CA SER A 204 10.72 -8.93 9.45
C SER A 204 11.68 -7.92 10.07
N ALA A 205 11.18 -6.72 10.39
CA ALA A 205 11.95 -5.74 11.14
C ALA A 205 12.10 -6.11 12.63
N LYS A 206 11.14 -6.85 13.18
CA LYS A 206 11.08 -7.26 14.60
C LYS A 206 10.43 -8.64 14.78
N PRO A 207 10.69 -9.36 15.89
CA PRO A 207 10.06 -10.65 16.15
C PRO A 207 8.53 -10.62 16.13
N ALA A 208 7.92 -9.51 16.58
CA ALA A 208 6.46 -9.33 16.55
C ALA A 208 5.84 -9.36 15.14
N ALA A 209 6.63 -9.10 14.09
CA ALA A 209 6.18 -9.14 12.69
C ALA A 209 6.14 -10.54 12.08
N THR A 210 6.69 -11.56 12.77
CA THR A 210 6.83 -12.93 12.22
C THR A 210 5.49 -13.55 11.82
N ARG A 211 4.41 -13.25 12.56
CA ARG A 211 3.08 -13.77 12.23
C ARG A 211 2.52 -13.14 10.96
N THR A 212 2.73 -11.82 10.78
CA THR A 212 2.38 -11.13 9.52
C THR A 212 3.21 -11.65 8.36
N LYS A 213 4.52 -11.83 8.53
CA LYS A 213 5.42 -12.45 7.53
C LYS A 213 4.87 -13.81 7.09
N SER A 214 4.60 -14.72 8.03
CA SER A 214 4.08 -16.04 7.70
C SER A 214 2.75 -16.00 6.96
N TRP A 215 1.88 -15.04 7.29
CA TRP A 215 0.61 -14.85 6.59
C TRP A 215 0.83 -14.42 5.14
N TRP A 216 1.72 -13.45 4.89
CA TRP A 216 2.01 -12.97 3.53
C TRP A 216 2.84 -13.95 2.69
N GLU A 217 3.63 -14.81 3.34
CA GLU A 217 4.36 -15.90 2.70
C GLU A 217 3.49 -17.12 2.40
N THR A 218 2.23 -17.14 2.87
CA THR A 218 1.31 -18.24 2.56
C THR A 218 1.04 -18.32 1.05
N GLU A 219 0.99 -17.17 0.38
CA GLU A 219 0.70 -17.08 -1.05
C GLU A 219 1.78 -16.24 -1.75
N ARG A 220 2.72 -16.93 -2.42
CA ARG A 220 3.87 -16.30 -3.10
C ARG A 220 3.47 -15.27 -4.16
N CYS A 221 2.27 -15.41 -4.72
CA CYS A 221 1.72 -14.53 -5.75
C CYS A 221 1.69 -13.04 -5.36
N TYR A 222 1.58 -12.71 -4.06
CA TYR A 222 1.56 -11.31 -3.62
C TYR A 222 2.92 -10.64 -3.84
N ALA A 223 4.01 -11.32 -3.45
CA ALA A 223 5.37 -10.85 -3.69
C ALA A 223 5.67 -10.75 -5.20
N GLU A 224 5.19 -11.72 -6.00
CA GLU A 224 5.35 -11.71 -7.46
C GLU A 224 4.60 -10.54 -8.11
N TYR A 225 3.39 -10.25 -7.66
CA TYR A 225 2.60 -9.11 -8.12
C TYR A 225 3.30 -7.79 -7.77
N ASP A 226 3.74 -7.62 -6.51
CA ASP A 226 4.42 -6.40 -6.06
C ASP A 226 5.72 -6.19 -6.88
N LYS A 227 6.51 -7.24 -7.12
CA LYS A 227 7.70 -7.15 -7.98
C LYS A 227 7.35 -6.74 -9.40
N ALA A 228 6.36 -7.37 -10.03
CA ALA A 228 5.95 -7.06 -11.39
C ALA A 228 5.45 -5.61 -11.53
N TYR A 229 4.74 -5.10 -10.52
CA TYR A 229 4.33 -3.71 -10.47
C TYR A 229 5.53 -2.76 -10.33
N LEU A 230 6.43 -3.01 -9.38
CA LEU A 230 7.53 -2.11 -9.02
C LEU A 230 8.61 -2.04 -10.12
N GLU A 231 9.01 -3.19 -10.65
CA GLU A 231 10.03 -3.28 -11.71
C GLU A 231 9.46 -3.08 -13.12
N GLY A 232 8.14 -2.92 -13.24
CA GLY A 232 7.44 -2.68 -14.50
C GLY A 232 6.63 -1.39 -14.46
N LEU A 233 5.38 -1.48 -14.00
CA LEU A 233 4.39 -0.42 -14.14
C LEU A 233 4.79 0.88 -13.43
N CYS A 234 5.48 0.78 -12.30
CA CYS A 234 6.00 1.94 -11.60
C CYS A 234 7.00 2.71 -12.48
N LEU A 235 7.96 2.04 -13.11
CA LEU A 235 8.95 2.67 -13.97
C LEU A 235 8.31 3.31 -15.21
N VAL A 236 7.30 2.66 -15.79
CA VAL A 236 6.52 3.22 -16.90
C VAL A 236 5.77 4.49 -16.47
N SER A 237 5.12 4.43 -15.29
CA SER A 237 4.40 5.56 -14.73
C SER A 237 5.33 6.73 -14.40
N LEU A 238 6.51 6.46 -13.83
CA LEU A 238 7.52 7.46 -13.53
C LEU A 238 7.93 8.21 -14.79
N ARG A 239 8.29 7.49 -15.87
CA ARG A 239 8.63 8.09 -17.16
C ARG A 239 7.50 8.97 -17.70
N ARG A 240 6.25 8.49 -17.63
CA ARG A 240 5.09 9.27 -18.04
C ARG A 240 4.92 10.56 -17.24
N TYR A 241 5.11 10.50 -15.92
CA TYR A 241 5.00 11.69 -15.07
C TYR A 241 6.17 12.66 -15.28
N LEU A 242 7.37 12.19 -15.58
CA LEU A 242 8.51 13.04 -15.96
C LEU A 242 8.22 13.81 -17.26
N GLU A 243 7.60 13.17 -18.25
CA GLU A 243 7.15 13.84 -19.48
C GLU A 243 6.09 14.92 -19.20
N LEU A 244 5.09 14.60 -18.39
CA LEU A 244 4.01 15.53 -18.03
C LEU A 244 4.53 16.70 -17.18
N GLY A 245 5.39 16.41 -16.21
CA GLY A 245 5.96 17.40 -15.31
C GLY A 245 6.99 18.31 -15.97
N GLY A 246 7.76 17.79 -16.92
CA GLY A 246 8.75 18.55 -17.70
C GLY A 246 9.62 19.48 -16.83
N GLN A 247 9.67 20.76 -17.18
CA GLN A 247 10.47 21.76 -16.46
C GLN A 247 9.98 22.07 -15.03
N SER A 248 8.74 21.71 -14.69
CA SER A 248 8.21 21.99 -13.35
C SER A 248 8.90 21.14 -12.27
N LEU A 249 9.40 19.95 -12.65
CA LEU A 249 10.14 19.03 -11.77
C LEU A 249 11.62 19.43 -11.64
N THR A 250 12.24 20.00 -12.69
CA THR A 250 13.68 20.36 -12.68
C THR A 250 14.01 21.67 -11.97
N ARG A 251 13.02 22.53 -11.69
CA ARG A 251 13.24 23.87 -11.13
C ARG A 251 13.76 23.87 -9.67
N LYS A 252 13.74 22.74 -8.96
CA LYS A 252 14.05 22.69 -7.52
C LYS A 252 15.54 22.74 -7.16
N VAL A 253 16.48 22.53 -8.08
CA VAL A 253 17.93 22.45 -7.72
C VAL A 253 18.61 23.83 -7.56
N ARG A 254 18.00 24.95 -7.98
CA ARG A 254 18.68 26.27 -7.93
C ARG A 254 18.54 27.07 -6.62
N ASN A 255 17.68 26.68 -5.67
CA ASN A 255 17.35 27.54 -4.54
C ASN A 255 17.93 27.11 -3.17
N LEU A 256 18.72 26.04 -3.08
CA LEU A 256 19.32 25.60 -1.81
C LEU A 256 20.81 25.95 -1.62
N HIS A 257 21.45 26.63 -2.56
CA HIS A 257 22.87 27.03 -2.46
C HIS A 257 23.12 28.54 -2.57
N ARG A 258 22.20 29.39 -2.09
CA ARG A 258 22.56 30.77 -1.77
C ARG A 258 22.97 30.84 -0.31
N HIS A 259 24.19 30.37 -0.01
CA HIS A 259 24.86 30.75 1.22
C HIS A 259 24.94 32.29 1.26
N ARG A 260 24.17 32.89 2.15
CA ARG A 260 24.29 34.31 2.48
C ARG A 260 25.67 34.50 3.10
N THR A 261 26.59 35.13 2.39
CA THR A 261 27.92 35.42 2.90
C THR A 261 27.81 36.55 3.91
N LYS A 262 28.70 36.52 4.92
CA LYS A 262 28.76 37.47 6.05
C LYS A 262 28.80 38.96 5.64
N GLN A 263 29.14 39.26 4.38
CA GLN A 263 29.20 40.62 3.83
C GLN A 263 27.82 41.26 3.56
N ASP A 264 26.75 40.48 3.49
CA ASP A 264 25.40 41.03 3.24
C ASP A 264 24.73 41.60 4.50
N VAL A 265 25.32 41.41 5.70
CA VAL A 265 24.77 41.91 6.98
C VAL A 265 25.39 43.25 7.38
N GLU A 266 26.59 43.59 6.92
CA GLU A 266 27.29 44.84 7.29
C GLU A 266 26.95 46.04 6.39
N ARG A 267 26.07 45.89 5.39
CA ARG A 267 25.58 47.00 4.55
C ARG A 267 24.24 47.58 4.99
N GLU A 268 23.62 47.03 6.05
CA GLU A 268 22.34 47.51 6.60
C GLU A 268 22.45 48.07 8.04
N SER A 269 23.67 48.34 8.53
CA SER A 269 23.92 49.01 9.83
C SER A 269 24.59 50.37 9.67
#